data_AF-R4HG94-F1
#
_entry.id   AF-R4HG94-F1
#
_cell.length_a   1.000
_cell.length_b   1.000
_cell.length_c   1.000
_cell.angle_alpha   90.00
_cell.angle_beta   90.00
_cell.angle_gamma   90.00
#
_symmetry.space_group_name_H-M   'P 1'
#
loop_
_entity.id
_entity.type
_entity.pdbx_description
1 polymer ?
#
loop_
_entity_poly.entity_id
_entity_poly.type
_entity_poly.pdbx_seq_one_letter_code
_entity_poly.pdbx_strand_id
1 'polypeptide(L)'
;MARKSLIQREKKRQKLEQKYHLIRRSSKKKISKVSSFSEKKKMQKKLQSLPRNSAPTRLHRRCFLTGRPRANYRDFGLSGHILREMVYACLLPGATRSSW
;
A
#
# COMPACT_ATOMS: atom_id res chain seq x y z
N MET A 1 9.92 -15.73 -8.39
CA MET A 1 8.84 -14.73 -8.63
C MET A 1 7.65 -15.01 -7.71
N ALA A 2 6.81 -14.02 -7.42
CA ALA A 2 5.63 -14.23 -6.57
C ALA A 2 4.50 -14.96 -7.31
N ARG A 3 3.65 -15.70 -6.57
CA ARG A 3 2.45 -16.34 -7.13
C ARG A 3 1.52 -15.29 -7.73
N LYS A 4 1.00 -15.53 -8.95
CA LYS A 4 0.05 -14.63 -9.64
C LYS A 4 -1.15 -14.26 -8.77
N SER A 5 -1.66 -15.21 -7.97
CA SER A 5 -2.76 -15.01 -7.04
C SER A 5 -2.47 -13.94 -5.97
N LEU A 6 -1.22 -13.82 -5.49
CA LEU A 6 -0.83 -12.81 -4.51
C LEU A 6 -0.76 -11.40 -5.12
N ILE A 7 -0.30 -11.30 -6.37
CA ILE A 7 -0.27 -10.04 -7.11
C ILE A 7 -1.70 -9.56 -7.34
N GLN A 8 -2.60 -10.45 -7.78
CA GLN A 8 -4.00 -10.10 -7.99
C GLN A 8 -4.74 -9.78 -6.70
N ARG A 9 -4.39 -10.44 -5.59
CA ARG A 9 -4.90 -10.11 -4.25
C ARG A 9 -4.54 -8.67 -3.86
N GLU A 10 -3.33 -8.22 -4.16
CA GLU A 10 -2.89 -6.86 -3.87
C GLU A 10 -3.61 -5.83 -4.77
N LYS A 11 -3.74 -6.12 -6.07
CA LYS A 11 -4.55 -5.32 -7.01
C LYS A 11 -6.00 -5.15 -6.52
N LYS A 12 -6.62 -6.22 -6.01
CA LYS A 12 -7.97 -6.16 -5.41
C LYS A 12 -8.01 -5.22 -4.19
N ARG A 13 -7.00 -5.25 -3.32
CA ARG A 13 -6.93 -4.38 -2.14
C ARG A 13 -6.78 -2.92 -2.54
N GLN A 14 -5.91 -2.60 -3.50
CA GLN A 14 -5.73 -1.25 -4.02
C GLN A 14 -7.04 -0.66 -4.57
N LYS A 15 -7.77 -1.44 -5.38
CA LYS A 15 -9.08 -1.01 -5.91
C LYS A 15 -10.10 -0.72 -4.80
N LEU A 16 -10.16 -1.58 -3.77
CA LEU A 16 -11.07 -1.38 -2.64
C LEU A 16 -10.67 -0.18 -1.78
N GLU A 17 -9.37 0.02 -1.55
CA GLU A 17 -8.86 1.16 -0.79
C GLU A 17 -9.24 2.47 -1.49
N GLN A 18 -9.00 2.59 -2.80
CA GLN A 18 -9.39 3.74 -3.60
C GLN A 18 -10.90 4.00 -3.54
N LYS A 19 -11.73 2.95 -3.69
CA LYS A 19 -13.19 3.06 -3.64
C LYS A 19 -13.71 3.62 -2.31
N TYR A 20 -13.12 3.23 -1.18
CA TYR A 20 -13.59 3.60 0.16
C TYR A 20 -12.75 4.69 0.83
N HIS A 21 -11.73 5.24 0.15
CA HIS A 21 -10.75 6.18 0.71
C HIS A 21 -11.42 7.40 1.36
N LEU A 22 -12.32 8.08 0.63
CA LEU A 22 -13.02 9.28 1.12
C LEU A 22 -13.94 8.99 2.31
N ILE A 23 -14.68 7.88 2.25
CA ILE A 23 -15.62 7.45 3.31
C ILE A 23 -14.85 7.15 4.61
N ARG A 24 -13.71 6.47 4.52
CA ARG A 24 -12.87 6.18 5.70
C ARG A 24 -12.24 7.45 6.27
N ARG A 25 -11.76 8.37 5.43
CA ARG A 25 -11.18 9.65 5.85
C ARG A 25 -12.21 10.51 6.59
N SER A 26 -13.41 10.67 6.03
CA SER A 26 -14.48 11.45 6.64
C SER A 26 -14.96 10.81 7.96
N SER A 27 -15.14 9.49 7.99
CA SER A 27 -15.56 8.76 9.19
C SER A 27 -14.53 8.87 10.32
N LYS A 28 -13.22 8.76 10.03
CA LYS A 28 -12.16 8.96 11.03
C LYS A 28 -12.14 10.39 11.58
N LYS A 29 -12.27 11.40 10.71
CA LYS A 29 -12.36 12.81 11.14
C LYS A 29 -13.57 13.08 12.03
N LYS A 30 -14.70 12.43 11.77
CA LYS A 30 -15.90 12.52 12.62
C LYS A 30 -15.64 11.87 13.99
N ILE A 31 -15.08 10.66 14.01
CA ILE A 31 -14.77 9.93 15.25
C ILE A 31 -13.79 10.70 16.16
N SER A 32 -12.84 11.45 15.59
CA SER A 32 -11.88 12.24 16.38
C SER A 32 -12.49 13.49 17.03
N LYS A 33 -13.61 14.01 16.51
CA LYS A 33 -14.26 15.23 17.02
C LYS A 33 -15.35 14.96 18.06
N VAL A 34 -15.90 13.74 18.08
CA VAL A 34 -17.00 13.37 18.97
C VAL A 34 -16.49 13.11 20.39
N SER A 35 -17.08 13.79 21.37
CA SER A 35 -16.81 13.62 22.81
C SER A 35 -17.63 12.48 23.42
N SER A 36 -18.89 12.31 23.01
CA SER A 36 -19.79 11.30 23.56
C SER A 36 -19.35 9.86 23.23
N PHE A 37 -19.22 9.03 24.27
CA PHE A 37 -18.81 7.63 24.12
C PHE A 37 -19.82 6.80 23.31
N SER A 38 -21.13 7.02 23.53
CA SER A 38 -22.20 6.28 22.84
C SER A 38 -22.17 6.54 21.33
N GLU A 39 -22.04 7.80 20.93
CA GLU A 39 -21.95 8.19 19.53
C GLU A 39 -20.67 7.68 18.87
N LYS A 40 -19.55 7.74 19.58
CA LYS A 40 -18.26 7.19 19.13
C LYS A 40 -18.37 5.70 18.84
N LYS A 41 -19.03 4.94 19.72
CA LYS A 41 -19.28 3.49 19.54
C LYS A 41 -20.14 3.21 18.30
N LYS A 42 -21.19 4.00 18.05
CA LYS A 42 -22.03 3.88 16.85
C LYS A 42 -21.25 4.15 15.56
N MET A 43 -20.41 5.19 15.56
CA MET A 43 -19.56 5.54 14.42
C MET A 43 -18.45 4.50 14.16
N GLN A 44 -17.89 3.93 15.23
CA GLN A 44 -16.91 2.85 15.11
C GLN A 44 -17.52 1.57 14.53
N LYS A 45 -18.76 1.21 14.92
CA LYS A 45 -19.52 0.12 14.28
C LYS A 45 -19.70 0.34 12.77
N LYS A 46 -20.07 1.56 12.35
CA LYS A 46 -20.16 1.92 10.92
C LYS A 46 -18.82 1.83 10.18
N LEU A 47 -17.71 2.13 10.85
CA LEU A 47 -16.38 1.99 10.25
C LEU A 47 -15.94 0.53 10.13
N GLN A 48 -16.37 -0.32 11.06
CA GLN A 48 -16.13 -1.77 11.07
C GLN A 48 -16.95 -2.53 10.03
N SER A 49 -18.12 -2.03 9.62
CA SER A 49 -18.94 -2.67 8.57
C SER A 49 -18.31 -2.58 7.17
N LEU A 50 -17.36 -1.68 6.96
CA LEU A 50 -16.62 -1.56 5.71
C LEU A 50 -15.73 -2.79 5.45
N PRO A 51 -15.52 -3.19 4.17
CA PRO A 51 -14.68 -4.33 3.84
C PRO A 51 -13.29 -4.22 4.46
N ARG A 52 -12.83 -5.26 5.18
CA ARG A 52 -11.54 -5.24 5.90
C ARG A 52 -10.36 -4.89 4.97
N ASN A 53 -10.41 -5.36 3.73
CA ASN A 53 -9.39 -5.13 2.70
C ASN A 53 -9.35 -3.70 2.12
N SER A 54 -10.32 -2.85 2.45
CA SER A 54 -10.31 -1.43 2.08
C SER A 54 -9.40 -0.58 2.97
N ALA A 55 -8.83 -1.14 4.04
CA ALA A 55 -7.95 -0.42 4.94
C ALA A 55 -6.54 -0.22 4.31
N PRO A 56 -6.00 1.01 4.30
CA PRO A 56 -4.70 1.28 3.69
C PRO A 56 -3.55 0.57 4.41
N THR A 57 -3.70 0.28 5.71
CA THR A 57 -2.73 -0.48 6.51
C THR A 57 -2.56 -1.94 6.05
N ARG A 58 -3.48 -2.46 5.22
CA ARG A 58 -3.39 -3.82 4.65
C ARG A 58 -2.65 -3.89 3.34
N LEU A 59 -2.33 -2.75 2.74
CA LEU A 59 -1.55 -2.71 1.52
C LEU A 59 -0.12 -3.12 1.82
N HIS A 60 0.46 -3.91 0.93
CA HIS A 60 1.83 -4.36 1.02
C HIS A 60 2.56 -3.98 -0.26
N ARG A 61 3.62 -3.16 -0.13
CA ARG A 61 4.46 -2.81 -1.28
C ARG A 61 5.13 -4.07 -1.83
N ARG A 62 5.08 -4.24 -3.15
CA ARG A 62 5.70 -5.36 -3.86
C ARG A 62 6.52 -4.78 -5.00
N CYS A 63 7.59 -5.49 -5.37
CA CYS A 63 8.32 -5.16 -6.57
C CYS A 63 7.38 -5.22 -7.79
N PHE A 64 7.42 -4.18 -8.62
CA PHE A 64 6.60 -4.07 -9.81
C PHE A 64 6.78 -5.24 -10.79
N LEU A 65 8.03 -5.66 -11.03
CA LEU A 65 8.38 -6.73 -11.97
C LEU A 65 8.13 -8.14 -11.39
N THR A 66 8.73 -8.47 -10.24
CA THR A 66 8.70 -9.84 -9.70
C THR A 66 7.58 -10.11 -8.69
N GLY A 67 6.93 -9.07 -8.17
CA GLY A 67 5.96 -9.18 -7.08
C GLY A 67 6.56 -9.51 -5.71
N ARG A 68 7.90 -9.46 -5.56
CA ARG A 68 8.60 -9.74 -4.30
C ARG A 68 8.11 -8.82 -3.18
N PRO A 69 7.73 -9.33 -1.99
CA PRO A 69 7.26 -8.48 -0.90
C PRO A 69 8.41 -7.76 -0.16
N ARG A 70 9.60 -8.34 -0.14
CA ARG A 70 10.74 -7.82 0.65
C ARG A 70 11.74 -7.05 -0.22
N ALA A 71 12.57 -6.24 0.46
CA ALA A 71 13.68 -5.48 -0.14
C ALA A 71 13.23 -4.54 -1.27
N ASN A 72 12.09 -3.86 -1.08
CA ASN A 72 11.53 -2.91 -2.04
C ASN A 72 11.93 -1.48 -1.68
N TYR A 73 12.50 -0.76 -2.63
CA TYR A 73 12.76 0.67 -2.51
C TYR A 73 11.51 1.46 -2.91
N ARG A 74 11.17 2.51 -2.16
CA ARG A 74 9.94 3.30 -2.42
C ARG A 74 10.08 4.17 -3.66
N ASP A 75 11.24 4.73 -3.87
CA ASP A 75 11.51 5.66 -4.97
C ASP A 75 11.49 4.95 -6.32
N PHE A 76 12.04 3.73 -6.37
CA PHE A 76 12.09 2.92 -7.59
C PHE A 76 10.91 1.95 -7.75
N GLY A 77 10.24 1.53 -6.66
CA GLY A 77 9.18 0.50 -6.71
C GLY A 77 9.69 -0.91 -7.06
N LEU A 78 11.01 -1.13 -6.99
CA LEU A 78 11.68 -2.36 -7.39
C LEU A 78 12.34 -3.06 -6.21
N SER A 79 12.53 -4.37 -6.35
CA SER A 79 13.34 -5.13 -5.41
C SER A 79 14.83 -4.89 -5.67
N GLY A 80 15.65 -4.88 -4.62
CA GLY A 80 17.08 -4.58 -4.74
C GLY A 80 17.86 -5.40 -5.78
N HIS A 81 17.52 -6.67 -6.00
CA HIS A 81 18.19 -7.50 -7.01
C HIS A 81 17.95 -6.99 -8.44
N ILE A 82 16.69 -6.74 -8.79
CA ILE A 82 16.31 -6.19 -10.10
C ILE A 82 16.82 -4.77 -10.24
N LEU A 83 16.79 -3.98 -9.16
CA LEU A 83 17.32 -2.64 -9.19
C LEU A 83 18.80 -2.66 -9.60
N ARG A 84 19.60 -3.56 -9.01
CA ARG A 84 21.00 -3.77 -9.36
C ARG A 84 21.18 -4.16 -10.82
N GLU A 85 20.38 -5.09 -11.33
CA GLU A 85 20.42 -5.48 -12.76
C GLU A 85 20.12 -4.28 -13.68
N MET A 86 19.12 -3.47 -13.33
CA MET A 86 18.75 -2.28 -14.11
C MET A 86 19.81 -1.18 -14.08
N VAL A 87 20.53 -1.02 -12.96
CA VAL A 87 21.67 -0.09 -12.88
C VAL A 87 22.78 -0.53 -13.82
N TYR A 88 23.18 -1.82 -13.80
CA TYR A 88 24.23 -2.31 -14.69
C TYR A 88 23.84 -2.32 -16.17
N ALA A 89 22.55 -2.45 -16.47
CA ALA A 89 22.03 -2.34 -17.82
C ALA A 89 21.85 -0.88 -18.30
N CYS A 90 22.26 0.12 -17.52
CA CYS A 90 22.11 1.55 -17.82
C CYS A 90 20.66 1.98 -18.09
N LEU A 91 19.66 1.30 -17.51
CA LEU A 91 18.24 1.61 -17.68
C LEU A 91 17.75 2.71 -16.72
N LEU A 92 18.50 2.97 -15.64
CA LEU A 92 18.15 3.96 -14.63
C LEU A 92 18.95 5.24 -14.86
N PRO A 93 18.29 6.37 -15.17
CA PRO A 93 18.99 7.63 -15.43
C PRO A 93 19.67 8.14 -14.15
N GLY A 94 20.92 8.55 -14.28
CA GLY A 94 21.71 9.09 -13.17
C GLY A 94 22.17 8.08 -12.13
N ALA A 95 21.89 6.79 -12.32
CA ALA A 95 22.37 5.75 -11.41
C ALA A 95 23.79 5.33 -11.80
N THR A 96 24.76 5.62 -10.93
CA THR A 96 26.16 5.21 -11.10
C THR A 96 26.64 4.43 -9.88
N ARG A 97 27.71 3.64 -10.05
CA ARG A 97 28.41 3.04 -8.91
C ARG A 97 29.07 4.15 -8.13
N SER A 98 28.74 4.24 -6.85
CA SER A 98 29.28 5.26 -5.97
C SER A 98 30.52 4.76 -5.22
N SER A 99 31.55 5.60 -5.18
CA SER A 99 32.74 5.44 -4.34
C SER A 99 33.03 6.79 -3.72
N TRP A 100 32.71 6.92 -2.43
CA TRP A 100 33.02 8.07 -1.59
C TRP A 100 33.77 7.58 -0.36
#